data_AF-A0A4Y2MBK2-F1
#
_entry.id   AF-A0A4Y2MBK2-F1
#
_cell.length_a   1.000
_cell.length_b   1.000
_cell.length_c   1.000
_cell.angle_alpha   90.00
_cell.angle_beta   90.00
_cell.angle_gamma   90.00
#
_symmetry.space_group_name_H-M   'P 1'
#
loop_
_entity.id
_entity.type
_entity.pdbx_description
1 polymer ?
#
loop_
_entity_poly.entity_id
_entity_poly.type
_entity_poly.pdbx_seq_one_letter_code
_entity_poly.pdbx_strand_id
1 'polypeptide(L)'
;MGFIQRQLQTAVNNMTDWASKNGFIFSPQKTVCMHFCRRRGLHPDPEFQLNGSPIPIVQGTKFLGIVFDTKLTFRSHIKHLKTKCIRTLNIMKVLSNTSWGAGKVSLMRIYRSLVRPKLDYGMPVYGSAAKSTSKMLDSVHHQGLRIATGAFRTTSIPSLPWKETQLDFIDDFLQFFKPSTSDIVFQQHFYDHRQRYSNYVPIYTDGSKSDNHVGSAAVFPDFTIAETLHPFCSVHTSELYAIYLRLLKISTLNF
;
A
#
# COMPACT_ATOMS: atom_id res chain seq x y z
N MET A 1 20.27 25.47 -19.19
CA MET A 1 20.47 24.19 -18.49
C MET A 1 21.70 24.18 -17.56
N GLY A 2 22.83 24.78 -17.91
CA GLY A 2 24.05 24.72 -17.08
C GLY A 2 23.88 25.15 -15.61
N PHE A 3 23.05 26.16 -15.31
CA PHE A 3 22.76 26.53 -13.92
C PHE A 3 22.06 25.41 -13.13
N ILE A 4 20.99 24.83 -13.70
CA ILE A 4 20.22 23.74 -13.06
C ILE A 4 21.11 22.52 -12.87
N GLN A 5 21.90 22.16 -13.88
CA GLN A 5 22.83 21.04 -13.82
C GLN A 5 23.88 21.23 -12.71
N ARG A 6 24.45 22.43 -12.56
CA ARG A 6 25.39 22.74 -11.47
C ARG A 6 24.73 22.67 -10.09
N GLN A 7 23.50 23.16 -9.95
CA GLN A 7 22.74 23.07 -8.70
C GLN A 7 22.43 21.62 -8.34
N LEU A 8 22.01 20.80 -9.32
CA LEU A 8 21.79 19.36 -9.14
C LEU A 8 23.07 18.64 -8.71
N GLN A 9 24.18 18.89 -9.40
CA GLN A 9 25.47 18.28 -9.04
C GLN A 9 25.91 18.68 -7.63
N THR A 10 25.74 19.95 -7.26
CA THR A 10 26.06 20.44 -5.91
C THR A 10 25.21 19.75 -4.85
N ALA A 11 23.91 19.59 -5.09
CA ALA A 11 23.01 18.87 -4.19
C ALA A 11 23.39 17.39 -4.06
N VAL A 12 23.72 16.72 -5.17
CA VAL A 12 24.17 15.32 -5.16
C VAL A 12 25.47 15.16 -4.39
N ASN A 13 26.43 16.07 -4.55
CA ASN A 13 27.68 16.06 -3.80
C ASN A 13 27.43 16.22 -2.30
N ASN A 14 26.62 17.21 -1.91
CA ASN A 14 26.27 17.45 -0.50
C ASN A 14 25.57 16.24 0.14
N MET A 15 24.64 15.59 -0.59
CA MET A 15 24.00 14.36 -0.12
C MET A 15 25.00 13.21 0.05
N THR A 16 25.93 13.06 -0.89
CA THR A 16 26.97 12.02 -0.87
C THR A 16 27.95 12.21 0.29
N ASP A 17 28.36 13.45 0.56
CA ASP A 17 29.22 13.80 1.69
C ASP A 17 28.50 13.54 3.01
N TRP A 18 27.23 13.93 3.12
CA TRP A 18 26.42 13.65 4.30
C TRP A 18 26.26 12.14 4.53
N ALA A 19 25.94 11.39 3.48
CA ALA A 19 25.77 9.93 3.58
C ALA A 19 27.07 9.27 4.06
N SER A 20 28.21 9.68 3.48
CA SER A 20 29.52 9.15 3.83
C SER A 20 29.90 9.45 5.29
N LYS A 21 29.62 10.67 5.78
CA LYS A 21 29.81 11.04 7.20
C LYS A 21 28.96 10.21 8.17
N ASN A 22 27.81 9.71 7.71
CA ASN A 22 26.88 8.89 8.50
C ASN A 22 27.01 7.38 8.22
N GLY A 23 28.02 6.95 7.46
CA GLY A 23 28.26 5.53 7.18
C GLY A 23 27.33 4.91 6.12
N PHE A 24 26.66 5.73 5.30
CA PHE A 24 25.79 5.28 4.21
C PHE A 24 26.46 5.46 2.84
N ILE A 25 26.12 4.58 1.90
CA ILE A 25 26.60 4.63 0.51
C ILE A 25 25.40 4.54 -0.44
N PHE A 26 25.26 5.51 -1.35
CA PHE A 26 24.26 5.45 -2.40
C PHE A 26 24.68 4.44 -3.48
N SER A 27 23.73 3.65 -3.96
CA SER A 27 23.93 2.73 -5.09
C SER A 27 23.71 3.46 -6.41
N PRO A 28 24.74 3.64 -7.27
CA PRO A 28 24.56 4.28 -8.57
C PRO A 28 23.61 3.51 -9.48
N GLN A 29 23.62 2.18 -9.39
CA GLN A 29 22.78 1.29 -10.20
C GLN A 29 21.28 1.45 -9.90
N LYS A 30 20.92 1.78 -8.65
CA LYS A 30 19.53 2.00 -8.23
C LYS A 30 19.10 3.46 -8.37
N THR A 31 20.05 4.37 -8.62
CA THR A 31 19.79 5.81 -8.67
C THR A 31 19.49 6.22 -10.10
N VAL A 32 18.34 6.85 -10.31
CA VAL A 32 17.89 7.35 -11.61
C VAL A 32 17.35 8.76 -11.44
N CYS A 33 17.46 9.58 -12.49
CA CYS A 33 16.86 10.90 -12.53
C CYS A 33 15.56 10.84 -13.33
N MET A 34 14.47 11.36 -12.76
CA MET A 34 13.23 11.56 -13.50
C MET A 34 12.87 13.04 -13.46
N HIS A 35 12.78 13.64 -14.64
CA HIS A 35 12.47 15.06 -14.79
C HIS A 35 10.98 15.26 -15.07
N PHE A 36 10.28 15.92 -14.14
CA PHE A 36 8.87 16.29 -14.31
C PHE A 36 8.78 17.72 -14.86
N CYS A 37 8.28 17.86 -16.09
CA CYS A 37 8.18 19.16 -16.75
C CYS A 37 6.87 19.31 -17.52
N ARG A 38 6.22 20.46 -17.37
CA ARG A 38 5.00 20.82 -18.14
C ARG A 38 5.32 21.67 -19.38
N ARG A 39 6.57 22.09 -19.57
CA ARG A 39 6.96 22.90 -20.75
C ARG A 39 6.83 22.06 -22.01
N ARG A 40 6.29 22.70 -23.05
CA ARG A 40 6.23 22.17 -24.41
C ARG A 40 7.49 22.63 -25.16
N GLY A 41 8.02 21.78 -26.04
CA GLY A 41 9.23 22.06 -26.81
C GLY A 41 10.48 21.31 -26.32
N LEU A 42 11.56 21.41 -27.10
CA LEU A 42 12.83 20.74 -26.80
C LEU A 42 13.47 21.39 -25.57
N HIS A 43 13.75 20.58 -24.55
CA HIS A 43 14.52 20.99 -23.40
C HIS A 43 15.56 19.89 -23.15
N PRO A 44 16.86 20.19 -23.25
CA PRO A 44 17.90 19.17 -23.13
C PRO A 44 17.96 18.67 -21.69
N ASP A 45 18.18 17.37 -21.54
CA ASP A 45 18.28 16.72 -20.25
C ASP A 45 19.57 17.12 -19.51
N PRO A 46 19.56 17.34 -18.18
CA PRO A 46 20.76 17.71 -17.44
C PRO A 46 21.70 16.50 -17.25
N GLU A 47 23.00 16.72 -17.41
CA GLU A 47 24.01 15.67 -17.21
C GLU A 47 24.74 15.83 -15.87
N PHE A 48 24.62 14.85 -14.98
CA PHE A 48 25.27 14.90 -13.67
C PHE A 48 25.55 13.50 -13.15
N GLN A 49 26.45 13.41 -12.18
CA GLN A 49 27.07 12.16 -11.76
C GLN A 49 26.94 11.94 -10.26
N LEU A 50 26.86 10.66 -9.87
CA LEU A 50 26.97 10.18 -8.50
C LEU A 50 28.21 9.31 -8.42
N ASN A 51 29.17 9.66 -7.55
CA ASN A 51 30.44 8.93 -7.40
C ASN A 51 31.18 8.71 -8.74
N GLY A 52 31.19 9.72 -9.61
CA GLY A 52 31.79 9.64 -10.95
C GLY A 52 31.00 8.84 -11.99
N SER A 53 29.87 8.22 -11.61
CA SER A 53 28.98 7.50 -12.53
C SER A 53 27.82 8.40 -12.99
N PRO A 54 27.51 8.50 -14.29
CA PRO A 54 26.40 9.30 -14.77
C PRO A 54 25.06 8.74 -14.27
N ILE A 55 24.19 9.62 -13.78
CA ILE A 55 22.84 9.23 -13.38
C ILE A 55 21.97 9.20 -14.64
N PRO A 56 21.38 8.04 -15.01
CA PRO A 56 20.54 7.95 -16.20
C PRO A 56 19.22 8.69 -16.00
N ILE A 57 18.78 9.40 -17.03
CA ILE A 57 17.47 10.04 -17.06
C ILE A 57 16.44 9.07 -17.63
N VAL A 58 15.38 8.83 -16.88
CA VAL A 58 14.35 7.84 -17.22
C VAL A 58 12.98 8.49 -17.38
N GLN A 59 12.20 7.95 -18.32
CA GLN A 59 10.83 8.41 -18.60
C GLN A 59 9.79 7.75 -17.69
N GLY A 60 10.16 6.66 -17.02
CA GLY A 60 9.30 5.88 -16.14
C GLY A 60 10.11 5.24 -15.01
N THR A 61 9.64 5.32 -13.77
CA THR A 61 10.30 4.68 -12.62
C THR A 61 9.30 4.27 -11.55
N LYS A 62 9.64 3.24 -10.78
CA LYS A 62 8.81 2.74 -9.68
C LYS A 62 9.32 3.32 -8.37
N PHE A 63 8.44 4.00 -7.64
CA PHE A 63 8.72 4.53 -6.32
C PHE A 63 7.59 4.12 -5.36
N LEU A 64 7.97 3.51 -4.22
CA LEU A 64 7.03 2.98 -3.20
C LEU A 64 5.87 2.13 -3.77
N GLY A 65 6.16 1.30 -4.78
CA GLY A 65 5.13 0.44 -5.40
C GLY A 65 4.33 1.10 -6.54
N ILE A 66 4.45 2.41 -6.73
CA ILE A 66 3.73 3.18 -7.76
C ILE A 66 4.66 3.49 -8.92
N VAL A 67 4.15 3.42 -10.16
CA VAL A 67 4.94 3.73 -11.35
C VAL A 67 4.64 5.16 -11.78
N PHE A 68 5.65 6.01 -11.74
CA PHE A 68 5.60 7.39 -12.20
C PHE A 68 6.04 7.46 -13.66
N ASP A 69 5.37 8.33 -14.42
CA ASP A 69 5.80 8.78 -15.75
C ASP A 69 6.11 10.27 -15.72
N THR A 70 6.96 10.75 -16.63
CA THR A 70 7.41 12.15 -16.66
C THR A 70 6.28 13.18 -16.78
N LYS A 71 5.12 12.76 -17.28
CA LYS A 71 3.91 13.59 -17.41
C LYS A 71 2.94 13.44 -16.24
N LEU A 72 3.25 12.61 -15.25
CA LEU A 72 2.39 12.28 -14.11
C LEU A 72 0.97 11.87 -14.54
N THR A 73 0.87 11.14 -15.65
CA THR A 73 -0.42 10.66 -16.17
C THR A 73 -0.91 9.40 -15.46
N PHE A 74 0.02 8.65 -14.86
CA PHE A 74 -0.17 7.36 -14.18
C PHE A 74 -0.82 6.27 -15.04
N ARG A 75 -0.87 6.47 -16.37
CA ARG A 75 -1.58 5.55 -17.28
C ARG A 75 -0.95 4.16 -17.29
N SER A 76 0.38 4.10 -17.28
CA SER A 76 1.12 2.83 -17.21
C SER A 76 0.83 2.10 -15.89
N HIS A 77 0.91 2.82 -14.78
CA HIS A 77 0.60 2.29 -13.45
C HIS A 77 -0.83 1.74 -13.37
N ILE A 78 -1.82 2.54 -13.78
CA ILE A 78 -3.24 2.15 -13.71
C ILE A 78 -3.53 0.94 -14.61
N LYS A 79 -2.92 0.85 -15.79
CA LYS A 79 -3.03 -0.36 -16.64
C LYS A 79 -2.48 -1.60 -15.93
N HIS A 80 -1.30 -1.50 -15.33
CA HIS A 80 -0.70 -2.60 -14.60
C HIS A 80 -1.56 -3.01 -13.38
N LEU A 81 -2.04 -2.02 -12.62
CA LEU A 81 -2.91 -2.22 -11.46
C LEU A 81 -4.22 -2.90 -11.85
N LYS A 82 -4.86 -2.45 -12.94
CA LYS A 82 -6.05 -3.07 -13.52
C LYS A 82 -5.82 -4.55 -13.83
N THR A 83 -4.73 -4.88 -14.52
CA THR A 83 -4.39 -6.29 -14.83
C THR A 83 -4.23 -7.13 -13.57
N LYS A 84 -3.54 -6.60 -12.55
CA LYS A 84 -3.35 -7.28 -11.26
C LYS A 84 -4.69 -7.53 -10.55
N CYS A 85 -5.60 -6.57 -10.57
CA CYS A 85 -6.91 -6.71 -9.96
C CYS A 85 -7.81 -7.68 -10.74
N ILE A 86 -7.80 -7.62 -12.08
CA ILE A 86 -8.58 -8.54 -12.93
C ILE A 86 -8.19 -10.00 -12.69
N ARG A 87 -6.90 -10.30 -12.48
CA ARG A 87 -6.46 -11.66 -12.12
C ARG A 87 -7.12 -12.14 -10.82
N THR A 88 -7.15 -11.30 -9.79
CA THR A 88 -7.86 -11.61 -8.54
C THR A 88 -9.37 -11.74 -8.74
N LEU A 89 -9.97 -10.86 -9.54
CA LEU A 89 -11.40 -10.94 -9.87
C LEU A 89 -11.76 -12.22 -10.63
N ASN A 90 -10.90 -12.72 -11.50
CA ASN A 90 -11.14 -13.97 -12.21
C ASN A 90 -11.17 -15.17 -11.26
N ILE A 91 -10.31 -15.19 -10.23
CA ILE A 91 -10.40 -16.20 -9.15
C ILE A 91 -11.72 -16.04 -8.40
N MET A 92 -12.09 -14.81 -8.04
CA MET A 92 -13.37 -14.55 -7.37
C MET A 92 -14.58 -15.01 -8.20
N LYS A 93 -14.56 -14.89 -9.52
CA LYS A 93 -15.63 -15.40 -10.40
C LYS A 93 -15.80 -16.91 -10.29
N VAL A 94 -14.69 -17.65 -10.15
CA VAL A 94 -14.74 -19.10 -9.94
C VAL A 94 -15.36 -19.41 -8.58
N LEU A 95 -14.94 -18.66 -7.55
CA LEU A 95 -15.49 -18.80 -6.20
C LEU A 95 -16.96 -18.36 -6.07
N SER A 96 -17.46 -17.52 -6.99
CA SER A 96 -18.84 -17.02 -6.97
C SER A 96 -19.82 -17.87 -7.80
N ASN A 97 -19.49 -19.15 -8.06
CA ASN A 97 -20.37 -20.04 -8.82
C ASN A 97 -21.68 -20.33 -8.04
N THR A 98 -22.80 -20.52 -8.74
CA THR A 98 -24.12 -20.67 -8.10
C THR A 98 -24.36 -22.06 -7.51
N SER A 99 -23.63 -23.08 -7.94
CA SER A 99 -23.79 -24.47 -7.45
C SER A 99 -22.96 -24.80 -6.21
N TRP A 100 -21.70 -24.33 -6.15
CA TRP A 100 -20.74 -24.62 -5.07
C TRP A 100 -19.97 -23.39 -4.59
N GLY A 101 -20.43 -22.18 -4.95
CA GLY A 101 -19.69 -20.96 -4.64
C GLY A 101 -19.87 -20.47 -3.21
N ALA A 102 -18.97 -19.57 -2.84
CA ALA A 102 -18.96 -18.94 -1.53
C ALA A 102 -20.13 -17.96 -1.37
N GLY A 103 -20.66 -17.87 -0.15
CA GLY A 103 -21.71 -16.90 0.18
C GLY A 103 -21.24 -15.45 0.02
N LYS A 104 -22.21 -14.54 -0.18
CA LYS A 104 -22.00 -13.08 -0.36
C LYS A 104 -21.03 -12.46 0.67
N VAL A 105 -21.18 -12.82 1.95
CA VAL A 105 -20.34 -12.28 3.04
C VAL A 105 -18.88 -12.65 2.82
N SER A 106 -18.61 -13.92 2.51
CA SER A 106 -17.25 -14.43 2.24
C SER A 106 -16.65 -13.79 0.99
N LEU A 107 -17.41 -13.69 -0.10
CA LEU A 107 -16.94 -13.02 -1.33
C LEU A 107 -16.66 -11.54 -1.10
N MET A 108 -17.45 -10.85 -0.29
CA MET A 108 -17.16 -9.47 0.09
C MET A 108 -15.89 -9.34 0.92
N ARG A 109 -15.64 -10.26 1.86
CA ARG A 109 -14.38 -10.27 2.62
C ARG A 109 -13.19 -10.47 1.69
N ILE A 110 -13.29 -11.39 0.72
CA ILE A 110 -12.25 -11.63 -0.29
C ILE A 110 -12.01 -10.37 -1.14
N TYR A 111 -13.08 -9.71 -1.60
CA TYR A 111 -12.95 -8.47 -2.36
C TYR A 111 -12.24 -7.35 -1.56
N ARG A 112 -12.70 -7.12 -0.32
CA ARG A 112 -12.18 -6.07 0.58
C ARG A 112 -10.75 -6.33 1.02
N SER A 113 -10.30 -7.58 1.05
CA SER A 113 -8.92 -7.93 1.44
C SER A 113 -7.97 -8.01 0.25
N LEU A 114 -8.41 -8.48 -0.93
CA LEU A 114 -7.50 -8.77 -2.03
C LEU A 114 -7.53 -7.76 -3.18
N VAL A 115 -8.64 -7.06 -3.40
CA VAL A 115 -8.82 -6.14 -4.54
C VAL A 115 -8.81 -4.70 -4.07
N ARG A 116 -9.68 -4.37 -3.11
CA ARG A 116 -9.84 -2.99 -2.62
C ARG A 116 -8.53 -2.35 -2.12
N PRO A 117 -7.68 -3.00 -1.31
CA PRO A 117 -6.48 -2.35 -0.79
C PRO A 117 -5.48 -2.01 -1.91
N LYS A 118 -5.45 -2.80 -2.99
CA LYS A 118 -4.62 -2.50 -4.17
C LYS A 118 -5.09 -1.25 -4.89
N LEU A 119 -6.41 -1.02 -4.93
CA LEU A 119 -7.00 0.17 -5.52
C LEU A 119 -6.83 1.38 -4.60
N ASP A 120 -6.91 1.21 -3.28
CA ASP A 120 -6.89 2.35 -2.34
C ASP A 120 -5.46 2.85 -2.07
N TYR A 121 -4.45 1.97 -2.05
CA TYR A 121 -3.06 2.29 -1.70
C TYR A 121 -2.48 3.48 -2.48
N GLY A 122 -2.72 3.55 -3.79
CA GLY A 122 -2.17 4.61 -4.64
C GLY A 122 -3.14 5.76 -4.93
N MET A 123 -4.37 5.74 -4.40
CA MET A 123 -5.39 6.76 -4.68
C MET A 123 -4.91 8.19 -4.42
N PRO A 124 -4.20 8.50 -3.30
CA PRO A 124 -3.75 9.87 -3.06
C PRO A 124 -2.78 10.39 -4.12
N VAL A 125 -2.07 9.48 -4.81
CA VAL A 125 -1.05 9.83 -5.79
C VAL A 125 -1.64 9.95 -7.19
N TYR A 126 -2.34 8.91 -7.68
CA TYR A 126 -2.91 8.92 -9.03
C TYR A 126 -4.35 9.45 -9.08
N GLY A 127 -4.90 9.94 -7.97
CA GLY A 127 -6.22 10.60 -7.94
C GLY A 127 -6.29 11.83 -8.86
N SER A 128 -5.13 12.45 -9.15
CA SER A 128 -5.00 13.55 -10.11
C SER A 128 -4.97 13.09 -11.58
N ALA A 129 -5.01 11.78 -11.86
CA ALA A 129 -5.01 11.27 -13.22
C ALA A 129 -6.28 11.71 -13.99
N ALA A 130 -6.19 11.75 -15.31
CA ALA A 130 -7.33 12.10 -16.15
C ALA A 130 -8.53 11.17 -15.88
N LYS A 131 -9.75 11.71 -15.92
CA LYS A 131 -10.99 10.96 -15.68
C LYS A 131 -11.10 9.68 -16.52
N SER A 132 -10.63 9.70 -17.77
CA SER A 132 -10.59 8.53 -18.65
C SER A 132 -9.70 7.41 -18.10
N THR A 133 -8.63 7.76 -17.39
CA THR A 133 -7.72 6.83 -16.73
C THR A 133 -8.34 6.28 -15.44
N SER A 134 -8.95 7.15 -14.62
CA SER A 134 -9.66 6.74 -13.40
C SER A 134 -10.83 5.79 -13.69
N LYS A 135 -11.59 6.01 -14.78
CA LYS A 135 -12.66 5.11 -15.24
C LYS A 135 -12.21 3.66 -15.46
N MET A 136 -10.92 3.42 -15.75
CA MET A 136 -10.39 2.07 -15.88
C MET A 136 -10.38 1.32 -14.54
N LEU A 137 -10.15 2.04 -13.42
CA LEU A 137 -10.20 1.48 -12.07
C LEU A 137 -11.64 1.36 -11.57
N ASP A 138 -12.51 2.34 -11.86
CA ASP A 138 -13.93 2.28 -11.54
C ASP A 138 -14.57 1.01 -12.13
N SER A 139 -14.25 0.69 -13.39
CA SER A 139 -14.70 -0.54 -14.04
C SER A 139 -14.33 -1.80 -13.26
N VAL A 140 -13.10 -1.86 -12.73
CA VAL A 140 -12.62 -2.98 -11.90
C VAL A 140 -13.34 -3.00 -10.56
N HIS A 141 -13.47 -1.85 -9.92
CA HIS A 141 -14.14 -1.69 -8.63
C HIS A 141 -15.59 -2.19 -8.72
N HIS A 142 -16.37 -1.68 -9.69
CA HIS A 142 -17.75 -2.07 -9.92
C HIS A 142 -17.91 -3.54 -10.31
N GLN A 143 -17.00 -4.06 -11.14
CA GLN A 143 -17.02 -5.48 -11.50
C GLN A 143 -16.82 -6.36 -10.27
N GLY A 144 -15.87 -6.02 -9.40
CA GLY A 144 -15.62 -6.78 -8.17
C GLY A 144 -16.78 -6.73 -7.19
N LEU A 145 -17.43 -5.57 -7.04
CA LEU A 145 -18.63 -5.44 -6.22
C LEU A 145 -19.77 -6.34 -6.72
N ARG A 146 -20.05 -6.34 -8.03
CA ARG A 146 -21.11 -7.19 -8.60
C ARG A 146 -20.84 -8.69 -8.37
N ILE A 147 -19.59 -9.12 -8.56
CA ILE A 147 -19.17 -10.50 -8.29
C ILE A 147 -19.40 -10.82 -6.81
N ALA A 148 -18.97 -9.94 -5.92
CA ALA A 148 -19.05 -10.17 -4.48
C ALA A 148 -20.50 -10.16 -3.96
N THR A 149 -21.38 -9.36 -4.55
CA THR A 149 -22.80 -9.29 -4.16
C THR A 149 -23.69 -10.30 -4.89
N GLY A 150 -23.19 -10.96 -5.94
CA GLY A 150 -24.01 -11.77 -6.85
C GLY A 150 -24.98 -10.95 -7.70
N ALA A 151 -24.74 -9.65 -7.86
CA ALA A 151 -25.62 -8.77 -8.63
C ALA A 151 -25.44 -8.98 -10.13
N PHE A 152 -26.49 -8.73 -10.91
CA PHE A 152 -26.42 -8.80 -12.37
C PHE A 152 -25.36 -7.83 -12.92
N ARG A 153 -24.82 -8.15 -14.09
CA ARG A 153 -23.83 -7.30 -14.78
C ARG A 153 -24.37 -5.92 -15.16
N THR A 154 -25.70 -5.77 -15.20
CA THR A 154 -26.44 -4.57 -15.60
C THR A 154 -26.92 -3.69 -14.43
N THR A 155 -26.91 -4.20 -13.18
CA THR A 155 -27.34 -3.47 -11.97
C THR A 155 -26.65 -2.09 -11.85
N SER A 156 -27.34 -1.01 -11.53
CA SER A 156 -26.65 0.30 -11.38
C SER A 156 -25.84 0.35 -10.09
N ILE A 157 -24.70 1.06 -10.07
CA ILE A 157 -23.84 1.20 -8.87
C ILE A 157 -24.62 1.70 -7.65
N PRO A 158 -25.46 2.76 -7.75
CA PRO A 158 -26.21 3.25 -6.59
C PRO A 158 -27.21 2.26 -5.98
N SER A 159 -27.62 1.23 -6.73
CA SER A 159 -28.61 0.24 -6.30
C SER A 159 -28.03 -0.96 -5.57
N LEU A 160 -26.71 -1.08 -5.50
CA LEU A 160 -26.08 -2.21 -4.82
C LEU A 160 -26.13 -2.00 -3.28
N PRO A 161 -26.50 -3.03 -2.51
CA PRO A 161 -26.86 -2.88 -1.10
C PRO A 161 -25.64 -2.87 -0.15
N TRP A 162 -24.59 -2.10 -0.45
CA TRP A 162 -23.50 -1.93 0.52
C TRP A 162 -23.83 -0.78 1.47
N LYS A 163 -23.90 -1.10 2.76
CA LYS A 163 -23.40 -0.18 3.77
C LYS A 163 -21.99 -0.64 4.08
N GLU A 164 -21.05 0.29 3.98
CA GLU A 164 -19.73 0.09 4.53
C GLU A 164 -19.93 -0.20 6.01
N THR A 165 -19.47 -1.35 6.49
CA THR A 165 -19.44 -1.57 7.93
C THR A 165 -18.40 -0.57 8.42
N GLN A 166 -18.85 0.56 8.95
CA GLN A 166 -17.97 1.49 9.62
C GLN A 166 -17.45 0.73 10.83
N LEU A 167 -16.16 0.40 10.76
CA LEU A 167 -15.43 -0.03 11.94
C LEU A 167 -15.05 1.27 12.62
N ASP A 168 -15.57 1.48 13.82
CA ASP A 168 -15.05 2.51 14.68
C ASP A 168 -13.70 2.02 15.21
N PHE A 169 -12.64 2.73 14.86
CA PHE A 169 -11.30 2.47 15.34
C PHE A 169 -10.74 3.75 15.97
N ILE A 170 -9.99 3.58 17.04
CA ILE A 170 -9.29 4.68 17.71
C ILE A 170 -7.92 4.77 17.05
N ASP A 171 -7.60 5.95 16.50
CA ASP A 171 -6.31 6.21 15.88
C ASP A 171 -5.78 7.59 16.32
N ASP A 172 -5.42 7.64 17.59
CA ASP A 172 -4.87 8.83 18.25
C ASP A 172 -3.55 9.28 17.60
N PHE A 173 -2.90 8.41 16.80
CA PHE A 173 -1.60 8.68 16.19
C PHE A 173 -1.66 9.37 14.82
N LEU A 174 -2.82 9.41 14.16
CA LEU A 174 -2.97 10.03 12.82
C LEU A 174 -2.53 11.49 12.74
N GLN A 175 -2.57 12.18 13.86
CA GLN A 175 -2.24 13.61 13.96
C GLN A 175 -0.74 13.86 13.85
N PHE A 176 0.09 12.81 14.05
CA PHE A 176 1.54 12.91 14.11
C PHE A 176 2.19 12.46 12.82
N PHE A 177 2.92 13.37 12.18
CA PHE A 177 3.68 13.03 10.99
C PHE A 177 5.00 12.37 11.40
N LYS A 178 5.14 11.07 11.12
CA LYS A 178 6.30 10.24 11.53
C LYS A 178 7.68 10.84 11.20
N PRO A 179 7.90 11.46 10.03
CA PRO A 179 9.21 12.08 9.73
C PRO A 179 9.57 13.31 10.56
N SER A 180 8.60 14.03 11.13
CA SER A 180 8.84 15.29 11.86
C SER A 180 8.58 15.17 13.36
N THR A 181 7.99 14.08 13.80
CA THR A 181 7.63 13.86 15.21
C THR A 181 8.71 13.00 15.85
N SER A 182 9.24 13.45 17.00
CA SER A 182 10.26 12.70 17.73
C SER A 182 9.69 11.41 18.34
N ASP A 183 10.52 10.36 18.42
CA ASP A 183 10.14 9.07 19.02
C ASP A 183 9.62 9.21 20.46
N ILE A 184 10.13 10.18 21.23
CA ILE A 184 9.67 10.41 22.61
C ILE A 184 8.19 10.82 22.68
N VAL A 185 7.72 11.57 21.68
CA VAL A 185 6.32 12.01 21.60
C VAL A 185 5.42 10.80 21.33
N PHE A 186 5.83 9.92 20.42
CA PHE A 186 5.11 8.67 20.16
C PHE A 186 5.06 7.78 21.40
N GLN A 187 6.17 7.65 22.12
CA GLN A 187 6.23 6.88 23.37
C GLN A 187 5.28 7.46 24.42
N GLN A 188 5.31 8.78 24.63
CA GLN A 188 4.42 9.45 25.58
C GLN A 188 2.94 9.22 25.24
N HIS A 189 2.55 9.44 23.98
CA HIS A 189 1.18 9.19 23.53
C HIS A 189 0.76 7.72 23.69
N PHE A 190 1.67 6.78 23.44
CA PHE A 190 1.40 5.37 23.67
C PHE A 190 1.13 5.07 25.15
N TYR A 191 1.94 5.61 26.06
CA TYR A 191 1.71 5.45 27.50
C TYR A 191 0.40 6.10 27.95
N ASP A 192 0.07 7.30 27.47
CA ASP A 192 -1.20 7.97 27.77
C ASP A 192 -2.40 7.16 27.27
N HIS A 193 -2.31 6.60 26.07
CA HIS A 193 -3.32 5.69 25.53
C HIS A 193 -3.46 4.42 26.39
N ARG A 194 -2.34 3.81 26.81
CA ARG A 194 -2.35 2.64 27.71
C ARG A 194 -2.97 2.94 29.07
N GLN A 195 -2.73 4.13 29.62
CA GLN A 195 -3.34 4.61 30.86
C GLN A 195 -4.85 4.79 30.71
N ARG A 196 -5.28 5.46 29.63
CA ARG A 196 -6.71 5.72 29.34
C ARG A 196 -7.51 4.42 29.20
N TYR A 197 -6.92 3.41 28.58
CA TYR A 197 -7.54 2.09 28.40
C TYR A 197 -6.93 1.04 29.33
N SER A 198 -6.61 1.42 30.57
CA SER A 198 -6.04 0.53 31.59
C SER A 198 -6.94 -0.65 31.94
N ASN A 199 -8.26 -0.47 31.87
CA ASN A 199 -9.25 -1.52 32.08
C ASN A 199 -9.36 -2.53 30.92
N TYR A 200 -8.62 -2.31 29.83
CA TYR A 200 -8.62 -3.19 28.66
C TYR A 200 -7.32 -3.99 28.56
N VAL A 201 -7.47 -5.26 28.19
CA VAL A 201 -6.35 -6.18 27.98
C VAL A 201 -5.58 -5.79 26.70
N PRO A 202 -4.28 -5.43 26.79
CA PRO A 202 -3.48 -5.19 25.60
C PRO A 202 -3.22 -6.48 24.85
N ILE A 203 -3.48 -6.47 23.55
CA ILE A 203 -3.12 -7.58 22.66
C ILE A 203 -2.44 -6.96 21.44
N TYR A 204 -1.20 -7.38 21.17
CA TYR A 204 -0.42 -6.90 20.05
C TYR A 204 -0.46 -7.91 18.91
N THR A 205 -0.51 -7.45 17.67
CA THR A 205 -0.55 -8.33 16.49
C THR A 205 0.51 -7.88 15.51
N ASP A 206 1.21 -8.83 14.89
CA ASP A 206 2.19 -8.54 13.85
C ASP A 206 2.21 -9.64 12.78
N GLY A 207 2.58 -9.26 11.56
CA GLY A 207 2.68 -10.13 10.41
C GLY A 207 3.97 -9.87 9.64
N SER A 208 4.77 -10.90 9.44
CA SER A 208 6.05 -10.82 8.72
C SER A 208 6.03 -11.59 7.40
N LYS A 209 6.89 -11.18 6.48
CA LYS A 209 7.19 -11.90 5.24
C LYS A 209 8.69 -11.81 4.90
N SER A 210 9.31 -12.96 4.67
CA SER A 210 10.61 -13.12 4.02
C SER A 210 10.44 -13.94 2.71
N ASP A 211 11.53 -14.21 1.99
CA ASP A 211 11.48 -14.82 0.66
C ASP A 211 10.75 -16.18 0.64
N ASN A 212 10.97 -17.00 1.68
CA ASN A 212 10.39 -18.34 1.79
C ASN A 212 9.49 -18.55 3.00
N HIS A 213 9.25 -17.52 3.82
CA HIS A 213 8.50 -17.66 5.05
C HIS A 213 7.53 -16.50 5.24
N VAL A 214 6.32 -16.81 5.69
CA VAL A 214 5.30 -15.82 6.05
C VAL A 214 4.78 -16.24 7.42
N GLY A 215 4.87 -15.36 8.42
CA GLY A 215 4.49 -15.68 9.80
C GLY A 215 3.59 -14.62 10.37
N SER A 216 2.54 -15.03 11.08
CA SER A 216 1.57 -14.16 11.75
C SER A 216 1.56 -14.45 13.24
N ALA A 217 1.52 -13.44 14.10
CA ALA A 217 1.51 -13.62 15.55
C ALA A 217 0.58 -12.63 16.27
N ALA A 218 0.00 -13.09 17.37
CA ALA A 218 -0.69 -12.25 18.34
C ALA A 218 -0.16 -12.54 19.76
N VAL A 219 0.22 -11.47 20.46
CA VAL A 219 0.80 -11.50 21.81
C VAL A 219 -0.26 -11.03 22.80
N PHE A 220 -0.72 -11.94 23.65
CA PHE A 220 -1.57 -11.69 24.81
C PHE A 220 -0.68 -11.48 26.04
N PRO A 221 -1.21 -10.97 27.18
CA PRO A 221 -0.40 -10.79 28.38
C PRO A 221 0.24 -12.10 28.88
N ASP A 222 -0.51 -13.19 28.80
CA ASP A 222 -0.12 -14.46 29.42
C ASP A 222 0.51 -15.45 28.42
N PHE A 223 0.29 -15.25 27.12
CA PHE A 223 0.76 -16.16 26.09
C PHE A 223 0.88 -15.51 24.72
N THR A 224 1.62 -16.16 23.82
CA THR A 224 1.74 -15.76 22.42
C THR A 224 1.21 -16.86 21.53
N ILE A 225 0.45 -16.50 20.51
CA ILE A 225 0.08 -17.39 19.40
C ILE A 225 0.80 -16.93 18.14
N ALA A 226 1.38 -17.87 17.41
CA ALA A 226 2.03 -17.61 16.14
C ALA A 226 1.79 -18.78 15.18
N GLU A 227 1.52 -18.47 13.91
CA GLU A 227 1.33 -19.45 12.86
C GLU A 227 2.20 -19.12 11.64
N THR A 228 2.73 -20.17 11.02
CA THR A 228 3.40 -20.06 9.72
C THR A 228 2.37 -20.22 8.61
N LEU A 229 2.26 -19.20 7.77
CA LEU A 229 1.42 -19.21 6.59
C LEU A 229 2.18 -19.73 5.37
N HIS A 230 1.44 -20.08 4.34
CA HIS A 230 2.02 -20.49 3.06
C HIS A 230 2.93 -19.38 2.49
N PRO A 231 4.11 -19.70 1.89
CA PRO A 231 5.07 -18.70 1.39
C PRO A 231 4.50 -17.70 0.35
N PHE A 232 3.44 -18.12 -0.35
CA PHE A 232 2.72 -17.28 -1.31
C PHE A 232 1.84 -16.20 -0.67
N CYS A 233 1.54 -16.28 0.63
CA CYS A 233 0.82 -15.23 1.34
C CYS A 233 1.60 -13.91 1.30
N SER A 234 0.88 -12.80 1.23
CA SER A 234 1.49 -11.46 1.28
C SER A 234 1.70 -11.01 2.72
N VAL A 235 2.55 -10.00 2.95
CA VAL A 235 2.70 -9.40 4.30
C VAL A 235 1.35 -8.91 4.85
N HIS A 236 0.54 -8.24 4.04
CA HIS A 236 -0.81 -7.81 4.42
C HIS A 236 -1.74 -8.99 4.78
N THR A 237 -1.59 -10.13 4.10
CA THR A 237 -2.33 -11.35 4.45
C THR A 237 -1.91 -11.82 5.84
N SER A 238 -0.61 -11.76 6.13
CA SER A 238 -0.05 -12.10 7.43
C SER A 238 -0.58 -11.20 8.54
N GLU A 239 -0.54 -9.88 8.35
CA GLU A 239 -1.05 -8.89 9.31
C GLU A 239 -2.56 -9.08 9.58
N LEU A 240 -3.36 -9.27 8.52
CA LEU A 240 -4.79 -9.52 8.67
C LEU A 240 -5.06 -10.85 9.39
N TYR A 241 -4.26 -11.87 9.12
CA TYR A 241 -4.40 -13.17 9.76
C TYR A 241 -3.99 -13.11 11.24
N ALA A 242 -3.01 -12.30 11.62
CA ALA A 242 -2.67 -12.04 13.02
C ALA A 242 -3.87 -11.44 13.80
N ILE A 243 -4.58 -10.48 13.18
CA ILE A 243 -5.81 -9.93 13.75
C ILE A 243 -6.91 -11.00 13.86
N TYR A 244 -7.06 -11.84 12.83
CA TYR A 244 -8.02 -12.95 12.85
C TYR A 244 -7.71 -13.96 13.96
N LEU A 245 -6.46 -14.40 14.10
CA LEU A 245 -6.00 -15.30 15.15
C LEU A 245 -6.32 -14.74 16.54
N ARG A 246 -6.03 -13.45 16.75
CA ARG A 246 -6.43 -12.73 17.97
C ARG A 246 -7.94 -12.88 18.21
N LEU A 247 -8.78 -12.49 17.25
CA LEU A 247 -10.23 -12.45 17.42
C LEU A 247 -10.81 -13.86 17.67
N LEU A 248 -10.29 -14.86 16.98
CA LEU A 248 -10.64 -16.26 17.18
C LEU A 248 -10.32 -16.70 18.61
N LYS A 249 -9.17 -16.27 19.15
CA LYS A 249 -8.75 -16.65 20.49
C LYS A 249 -9.55 -15.91 21.58
N ILE A 250 -9.87 -14.63 21.38
CA ILE A 250 -10.79 -13.87 22.23
C ILE A 250 -12.16 -14.57 22.30
N SER A 251 -12.71 -14.95 21.15
CA SER A 251 -14.02 -15.62 21.07
C SER A 251 -14.04 -17.01 21.71
N THR A 252 -12.90 -17.68 21.84
CA THR A 252 -12.83 -19.03 22.43
C THR A 252 -12.47 -19.02 23.91
N LEU A 253 -11.77 -17.99 24.37
CA LEU A 253 -11.37 -17.83 25.77
C LEU A 253 -12.37 -16.99 26.60
N ASN A 254 -13.44 -16.46 25.99
CA ASN A 254 -14.43 -15.60 26.65
C ASN A 254 -13.78 -14.45 27.45
N PHE A 255 -12.81 -13.76 26.83
CA PHE A 255 -12.28 -12.50 27.34
C PHE A 255 -13.35 -11.42 27.43
#